data_AF-A0A3M1PGP4-F1
#
_entry.id   AF-A0A3M1PGP4-F1
#
_cell.length_a   1.000
_cell.length_b   1.000
_cell.length_c   1.000
_cell.angle_alpha   90.00
_cell.angle_beta   90.00
_cell.angle_gamma   90.00
#
_symmetry.space_group_name_H-M   'P 1'
#
loop_
_entity.id
_entity.type
_entity.pdbx_description
1 polymer ?
#
loop_
_entity_poly.entity_id
_entity_poly.type
_entity_poly.pdbx_seq_one_letter_code
_entity_poly.pdbx_strand_id
1 'polypeptide(L)'
;MNGLTLRAIAADTISYAIGSIRGDRALVQSVQASLNRIGQPVGPASGDWNHHTDVAYRVFAARHKLAADELSPQAASLLLSLPTVHTQPSPAPRPAPIAPPPPSPLRPAPIAQPTPTPAPSPAPAPPASRPAPIAPPPPPPRSVPIAQPAPSPAPAPPASRPAPIAQPVPSPSPAPPASRPAPIAQPAPNPAPAPPAPIFQPPPISQPPPSPQPQPVPSPVLTEAQVFQEALRFTLRWEGGYVNHPADRGGETNRGITTATYRAYRQGKGLPVQSVQMITEDEVREIYERLYWQPARCGMMQRPLAIAHFDTAVNFGVGGATMFLQELTGVPVDRVLGPRTQQAIAQAPHQDLAQQLCQARIDYRYRRVTRDVSQRVFLQGWLNRDNDLSRYIAAL
;
A
#
# COMPACT_ATOMS: atom_id res chain seq x y z
N MET A 1 32.20 18.96 12.97
CA MET A 1 31.04 19.88 12.99
C MET A 1 29.98 19.20 13.81
N ASN A 2 29.51 19.81 14.90
CA ASN A 2 28.45 19.21 15.72
C ASN A 2 27.17 19.23 14.88
N GLY A 3 26.58 18.06 14.63
CA GLY A 3 25.33 17.93 13.87
C GLY A 3 24.17 18.68 14.53
N LEU A 4 23.18 19.07 13.73
CA LEU A 4 22.03 19.83 14.21
C LEU A 4 21.20 18.92 15.12
N THR A 5 21.04 19.25 16.41
CA THR A 5 20.30 18.40 17.35
C THR A 5 18.89 18.92 17.60
N LEU A 6 17.96 18.01 17.93
CA LEU A 6 16.58 18.38 18.32
C LEU A 6 16.55 19.41 19.48
N ARG A 7 17.49 19.32 20.43
CA ARG A 7 17.64 20.31 21.51
C ARG A 7 18.16 21.66 21.02
N ALA A 8 19.07 21.68 20.04
CA ALA A 8 19.55 22.91 19.44
C ALA A 8 18.41 23.62 18.70
N ILE A 9 17.62 22.89 17.90
CA ILE A 9 16.45 23.44 17.20
C ILE A 9 15.40 23.96 18.19
N ALA A 10 15.16 23.24 19.29
CA ALA A 10 14.23 23.69 20.34
C ALA A 10 14.67 24.99 21.04
N ALA A 11 15.98 25.26 21.07
CA ALA A 11 16.55 26.48 21.64
C ALA A 11 16.81 27.59 20.59
N ASP A 12 16.52 27.31 19.32
CA ASP A 12 16.73 28.25 18.22
C ASP A 12 15.50 29.16 18.00
N THR A 13 15.66 30.17 17.15
CA THR A 13 14.60 31.09 16.72
C THR A 13 14.15 30.84 15.27
N ILE A 14 14.84 29.97 14.53
CA ILE A 14 14.54 29.66 13.12
C ILE A 14 13.95 28.25 12.93
N SER A 15 13.05 28.12 11.95
CA SER A 15 12.52 26.83 11.49
C SER A 15 13.42 26.22 10.41
N TYR A 16 13.49 24.89 10.37
CA TYR A 16 14.25 24.15 9.36
C TYR A 16 13.31 23.40 8.43
N ALA A 17 13.37 23.69 7.12
CA ALA A 17 12.61 22.93 6.14
C ALA A 17 12.89 21.42 6.27
N ILE A 18 11.84 20.59 6.25
CA ILE A 18 11.98 19.13 6.37
C ILE A 18 12.93 18.60 5.32
N GLY A 19 12.89 19.14 4.09
CA GLY A 19 13.81 18.80 3.00
C GLY A 19 15.29 19.01 3.35
N SER A 20 15.63 20.00 4.17
CA SER A 20 17.00 20.31 4.58
C SER A 20 17.50 19.42 5.71
N ILE A 21 16.62 18.88 6.55
CA ILE A 21 17.01 18.00 7.66
C ILE A 21 17.05 16.52 7.27
N ARG A 22 16.48 16.11 6.12
CA ARG A 22 16.44 14.69 5.70
C ARG A 22 17.84 14.07 5.55
N GLY A 23 18.86 14.89 5.33
CA GLY A 23 20.26 14.47 5.21
C GLY A 23 20.99 14.33 6.56
N ASP A 24 20.46 14.88 7.66
CA ASP A 24 21.07 14.75 8.98
C ASP A 24 20.54 13.51 9.70
N ARG A 25 21.24 12.41 9.49
CA ARG A 25 20.86 11.08 9.99
C ARG A 25 20.64 11.05 11.50
N ALA A 26 21.45 11.77 12.29
CA ALA A 26 21.34 11.79 13.75
C ALA A 26 20.11 12.59 14.21
N LEU A 27 19.81 13.70 13.55
CA LEU A 27 18.60 14.47 13.78
C LEU A 27 17.35 13.66 13.45
N VAL A 28 17.34 12.98 12.29
CA VAL A 28 16.22 12.13 11.87
C VAL A 28 15.97 11.00 12.86
N GLN A 29 17.02 10.32 13.34
CA GLN A 29 16.88 9.29 14.39
C GLN A 29 16.22 9.84 15.65
N SER A 30 16.62 11.05 16.05
CA SER A 30 16.08 11.70 17.24
C SER A 30 14.58 12.04 17.06
N VAL A 31 14.18 12.51 15.86
CA VAL A 31 12.77 12.78 15.53
C VAL A 31 11.96 11.49 15.53
N GLN A 32 12.47 10.43 14.90
CA GLN A 32 11.81 9.12 14.86
C GLN A 32 11.61 8.52 16.24
N ALA A 33 12.65 8.57 17.09
CA ALA A 33 12.57 8.09 18.46
C ALA A 33 11.51 8.84 19.28
N SER A 34 11.42 10.17 19.11
CA SER A 34 10.39 10.97 19.76
C SER A 34 8.99 10.69 19.24
N LEU A 35 8.81 10.54 17.92
CA LEU A 35 7.51 10.18 17.32
C LEU A 35 7.00 8.83 17.84
N ASN A 36 7.85 7.80 17.85
CA ASN A 36 7.50 6.50 18.44
C ASN A 36 7.11 6.62 19.91
N ARG A 37 7.85 7.41 20.70
CA ARG A 37 7.58 7.61 22.13
C ARG A 37 6.18 8.19 22.37
N ILE A 38 5.73 9.12 21.53
CA ILE A 38 4.44 9.78 21.65
C ILE A 38 3.29 9.03 20.95
N GLY A 39 3.51 7.76 20.57
CA GLY A 39 2.49 6.91 19.96
C GLY A 39 2.25 7.20 18.47
N GLN A 40 3.21 7.82 17.78
CA GLN A 40 3.21 7.96 16.32
C GLN A 40 4.17 6.93 15.72
N PRO A 41 3.70 5.75 15.28
CA PRO A 41 4.57 4.65 14.88
C PRO A 41 5.32 4.99 13.59
N VAL A 42 6.65 5.09 13.68
CA VAL A 42 7.55 5.29 12.52
C VAL A 42 8.42 4.07 12.21
N GLY A 43 8.37 3.04 13.06
CA GLY A 43 9.29 1.89 12.99
C GLY A 43 10.63 2.19 13.66
N PRO A 44 11.69 1.40 13.41
CA PRO A 44 13.01 1.63 13.98
C PRO A 44 13.53 3.04 13.64
N ALA A 45 14.24 3.67 14.58
CA ALA A 45 14.91 4.95 14.35
C ALA A 45 16.12 4.76 13.40
N SER A 46 15.84 4.58 12.11
CA SER A 46 16.83 4.25 11.09
C SER A 46 17.72 5.44 10.73
N GLY A 47 17.24 6.67 10.95
CA GLY A 47 17.91 7.91 10.53
C GLY A 47 17.63 8.31 9.09
N ASP A 48 16.76 7.60 8.40
CA ASP A 48 16.32 7.95 7.05
C ASP A 48 14.92 8.54 7.14
N TRP A 49 14.71 9.73 6.57
CA TRP A 49 13.38 10.36 6.55
C TRP A 49 12.49 9.63 5.54
N ASN A 50 11.97 8.48 5.97
CA ASN A 50 11.13 7.58 5.18
C ASN A 50 9.65 8.01 5.24
N HIS A 51 8.80 7.33 4.46
CA HIS A 51 7.38 7.63 4.38
C HIS A 51 6.68 7.53 5.75
N HIS A 52 6.98 6.52 6.58
CA HIS A 52 6.41 6.40 7.92
C HIS A 52 6.76 7.60 8.81
N THR A 53 8.00 8.08 8.72
CA THR A 53 8.46 9.28 9.44
C THR A 53 7.73 10.53 8.96
N ASP A 54 7.52 10.68 7.65
CA ASP A 54 6.80 11.80 7.05
C ASP A 54 5.32 11.82 7.49
N VAL A 55 4.64 10.67 7.42
CA VAL A 55 3.23 10.53 7.84
C VAL A 55 3.08 10.82 9.33
N ALA A 56 3.89 10.18 10.16
CA ALA A 56 3.86 10.39 11.62
C ALA A 56 4.15 11.85 12.00
N TYR A 57 5.13 12.47 11.34
CA TYR A 57 5.44 13.89 11.57
C TYR A 57 4.30 14.81 11.13
N ARG A 58 3.64 14.52 10.01
CA ARG A 58 2.46 15.27 9.54
C ARG A 58 1.27 15.16 10.49
N VAL A 59 1.00 13.95 10.98
CA VAL A 59 -0.06 13.72 11.99
C VAL A 59 0.25 14.47 13.28
N PHE A 60 1.50 14.39 13.75
CA PHE A 60 1.98 15.17 14.88
C PHE A 60 1.82 16.68 14.65
N ALA A 61 2.30 17.20 13.52
CA ALA A 61 2.23 18.63 13.18
C ALA A 61 0.78 19.11 13.13
N ALA A 62 -0.12 18.36 12.45
CA ALA A 62 -1.54 18.69 12.38
C ALA A 62 -2.20 18.73 13.76
N ARG A 63 -1.92 17.74 14.62
CA ARG A 63 -2.46 17.66 15.98
C ARG A 63 -2.05 18.85 16.85
N HIS A 64 -0.86 19.39 16.62
CA HIS A 64 -0.32 20.52 17.37
C HIS A 64 -0.42 21.87 16.63
N LYS A 65 -1.15 21.91 15.49
CA LYS A 65 -1.33 23.12 14.66
C LYS A 65 0.00 23.74 14.19
N LEU A 66 0.96 22.88 13.84
CA LEU A 66 2.28 23.25 13.34
C LEU A 66 2.36 23.05 11.82
N ALA A 67 3.31 23.72 11.18
CA ALA A 67 3.63 23.50 9.77
C ALA A 67 4.22 22.09 9.56
N ALA A 68 3.77 21.43 8.51
CA ALA A 68 4.12 20.03 8.22
C ALA A 68 5.38 19.87 7.36
N ASP A 69 5.80 20.95 6.72
CA ASP A 69 6.93 21.04 5.79
C ASP A 69 8.20 21.60 6.44
N GLU A 70 8.14 21.95 7.73
CA GLU A 70 9.29 22.38 8.52
C GLU A 70 9.33 21.75 9.93
N LEU A 71 10.53 21.72 10.51
CA LEU A 71 10.79 21.44 11.92
C LEU A 71 11.09 22.77 12.64
N SER A 72 10.08 23.31 13.29
CA SER A 72 10.17 24.56 14.06
C SER A 72 10.71 24.33 15.48
N PRO A 73 11.20 25.39 16.17
CA PRO A 73 11.60 25.30 17.58
C PRO A 73 10.48 24.77 18.50
N GLN A 74 9.23 25.14 18.19
CA GLN A 74 8.05 24.65 18.91
C GLN A 74 7.81 23.15 18.66
N ALA A 75 7.93 22.70 17.41
CA ALA A 75 7.81 21.27 17.05
C ALA A 75 8.89 20.44 17.77
N ALA A 76 10.13 20.93 17.76
CA ALA A 76 11.25 20.30 18.44
C ALA A 76 11.04 20.21 19.97
N SER A 77 10.54 21.28 20.58
CA SER A 77 10.21 21.32 22.02
C SER A 77 9.10 20.32 22.39
N LEU A 78 8.07 20.17 21.56
CA LEU A 78 6.98 19.23 21.77
C LEU A 78 7.45 17.78 21.63
N LEU A 79 8.27 17.48 20.61
CA LEU A 79 8.88 16.15 20.44
C LEU A 79 9.79 15.76 21.62
N LEU A 80 10.34 16.73 22.36
CA LEU A 80 11.17 16.47 23.54
C LEU A 80 10.36 16.35 24.84
N SER A 81 9.21 17.00 24.95
CA SER A 81 8.47 17.19 26.22
C SER A 81 7.24 16.31 26.38
N LEU A 82 6.66 15.78 25.30
CA LEU A 82 5.42 15.00 25.38
C LEU A 82 5.64 13.63 26.07
N PRO A 83 4.72 13.22 26.98
CA PRO A 83 4.84 11.99 27.74
C PRO A 83 4.66 10.74 26.86
N THR A 84 5.29 9.64 27.28
CA THR A 84 5.26 8.37 26.55
C THR A 84 3.87 7.73 26.62
N VAL A 85 3.34 7.30 25.48
CA VAL A 85 2.10 6.51 25.44
C VAL A 85 2.45 5.03 25.71
N HIS A 86 2.08 4.50 26.87
CA HIS A 86 2.14 3.06 27.12
C HIS A 86 0.94 2.38 26.46
N THR A 87 1.11 1.86 25.25
CA THR A 87 0.17 0.90 24.69
C THR A 87 0.42 -0.46 25.37
N GLN A 88 -0.59 -0.98 26.06
CA GLN A 88 -0.57 -2.37 26.57
C GLN A 88 -0.32 -3.35 25.40
N PRO A 89 0.50 -4.40 25.60
CA PRO A 89 0.70 -5.42 24.57
C PRO A 89 -0.58 -6.22 24.33
N SER A 90 -0.92 -6.44 23.06
CA SER A 90 -2.02 -7.32 22.63
C SER A 90 -1.86 -8.73 23.21
N PRO A 91 -2.95 -9.42 23.58
CA PRO A 91 -2.89 -10.79 24.09
C PRO A 91 -2.35 -11.75 23.02
N ALA A 92 -1.54 -12.72 23.46
CA ALA A 92 -0.87 -13.69 22.60
C ALA A 92 -1.86 -14.52 21.75
N PRO A 93 -1.48 -14.90 20.50
CA PRO A 93 -2.33 -15.71 19.64
C PRO A 93 -2.56 -17.10 20.24
N ARG A 94 -3.82 -17.56 20.20
CA ARG A 94 -4.25 -18.88 20.68
C ARG A 94 -3.62 -19.98 19.80
N PRO A 95 -3.16 -21.13 20.35
CA PRO A 95 -2.56 -22.21 19.57
C PRO A 95 -3.52 -22.78 18.52
N ALA A 96 -2.99 -23.12 17.34
CA ALA A 96 -3.75 -23.69 16.23
C ALA A 96 -4.29 -25.11 16.55
N PRO A 97 -5.46 -25.51 16.01
CA PRO A 97 -5.97 -26.87 16.18
C PRO A 97 -5.06 -27.92 15.52
N ILE A 98 -4.88 -29.05 16.20
CA ILE A 98 -4.11 -30.21 15.71
C ILE A 98 -4.82 -30.82 14.49
N ALA A 99 -4.07 -31.06 13.41
CA ALA A 99 -4.59 -31.64 12.17
C ALA A 99 -5.09 -33.10 12.38
N PRO A 100 -6.17 -33.52 11.69
CA PRO A 100 -6.65 -34.90 11.77
C PRO A 100 -5.69 -35.89 11.09
N PRO A 101 -5.65 -37.16 11.54
CA PRO A 101 -4.75 -38.16 10.99
C PRO A 101 -5.13 -38.58 9.56
N PRO A 102 -4.16 -39.06 8.75
CA PRO A 102 -4.41 -39.43 7.35
C PRO A 102 -5.27 -40.70 7.24
N PRO A 103 -6.05 -40.86 6.15
CA PRO A 103 -6.90 -42.03 5.95
C PRO A 103 -6.09 -43.30 5.66
N SER A 104 -6.56 -44.43 6.19
CA SER A 104 -5.97 -45.77 5.99
C SER A 104 -6.18 -46.29 4.55
N PRO A 105 -5.21 -47.01 3.95
CA PRO A 105 -5.35 -47.55 2.60
C PRO A 105 -6.20 -48.83 2.60
N LEU A 106 -7.37 -48.77 1.97
CA LEU A 106 -8.19 -49.95 1.64
C LEU A 106 -8.21 -50.18 0.12
N ARG A 107 -7.32 -51.06 -0.38
CA ARG A 107 -7.62 -52.06 -1.42
C ARG A 107 -6.41 -52.95 -1.73
N PRO A 108 -6.59 -54.28 -1.91
CA PRO A 108 -5.57 -55.14 -2.49
C PRO A 108 -5.41 -54.89 -4.00
N ALA A 109 -4.18 -55.04 -4.49
CA ALA A 109 -3.79 -54.90 -5.90
C ALA A 109 -4.47 -55.96 -6.81
N PRO A 110 -4.75 -55.65 -8.10
CA PRO A 110 -5.20 -56.65 -9.05
C PRO A 110 -4.03 -57.52 -9.54
N ILE A 111 -4.30 -58.82 -9.66
CA ILE A 111 -3.40 -59.87 -10.16
C ILE A 111 -3.07 -59.61 -11.64
N ALA A 112 -1.79 -59.80 -11.98
CA ALA A 112 -1.23 -59.61 -13.32
C ALA A 112 -1.85 -60.55 -14.37
N GLN A 113 -2.21 -60.01 -15.53
CA GLN A 113 -2.50 -60.77 -16.75
C GLN A 113 -1.23 -60.94 -17.60
N PRO A 114 -1.07 -62.06 -18.35
CA PRO A 114 0.13 -62.32 -19.13
C PRO A 114 0.21 -61.43 -20.37
N THR A 115 1.43 -60.98 -20.67
CA THR A 115 1.81 -60.13 -21.81
C THR A 115 1.64 -60.82 -23.16
N PRO A 116 1.03 -60.18 -24.18
CA PRO A 116 1.17 -60.61 -25.56
C PRO A 116 2.48 -60.09 -26.18
N THR A 117 3.14 -60.95 -26.95
CA THR A 117 4.38 -60.77 -27.72
C THR A 117 4.32 -59.55 -28.67
N PRO A 118 5.41 -58.78 -28.85
CA PRO A 118 5.41 -57.62 -29.73
C PRO A 118 5.39 -58.01 -31.21
N ALA A 119 4.51 -57.37 -31.98
CA ALA A 119 4.51 -57.38 -33.45
C ALA A 119 5.59 -56.42 -34.00
N PRO A 120 6.15 -56.67 -35.21
CA PRO A 120 7.28 -55.92 -35.72
C PRO A 120 6.89 -54.48 -36.14
N SER A 121 7.80 -53.54 -35.87
CA SER A 121 7.69 -52.11 -36.21
C SER A 121 7.48 -51.87 -37.71
N PRO A 122 6.59 -50.95 -38.13
CA PRO A 122 6.54 -50.48 -39.50
C PRO A 122 7.70 -49.52 -39.81
N ALA A 123 8.20 -49.59 -41.04
CA ALA A 123 9.29 -48.80 -41.60
C ALA A 123 9.01 -47.27 -41.57
N PRO A 124 10.05 -46.42 -41.51
CA PRO A 124 9.87 -44.97 -41.45
C PRO A 124 9.35 -44.39 -42.78
N ALA A 125 8.35 -43.51 -42.68
CA ALA A 125 7.86 -42.71 -43.80
C ALA A 125 8.90 -41.67 -44.27
N PRO A 126 8.89 -41.27 -45.55
CA PRO A 126 9.84 -40.30 -46.08
C PRO A 126 9.56 -38.88 -45.53
N PRO A 127 10.59 -38.01 -45.42
CA PRO A 127 10.42 -36.68 -44.87
C PRO A 127 9.62 -35.78 -45.83
N ALA A 128 8.56 -35.15 -45.31
CA ALA A 128 7.86 -34.08 -45.99
C ALA A 128 8.76 -32.85 -46.15
N SER A 129 8.86 -32.35 -47.37
CA SER A 129 9.59 -31.12 -47.73
C SER A 129 9.08 -29.92 -46.92
N ARG A 130 9.91 -29.44 -46.01
CA ARG A 130 9.66 -28.22 -45.23
C ARG A 130 9.91 -26.99 -46.12
N PRO A 131 8.96 -26.04 -46.27
CA PRO A 131 9.25 -24.75 -46.90
C PRO A 131 10.31 -24.00 -46.08
N ALA A 132 11.24 -23.34 -46.75
CA ALA A 132 12.28 -22.53 -46.13
C ALA A 132 11.68 -21.44 -45.21
N PRO A 133 12.30 -21.13 -44.06
CA PRO A 133 11.85 -20.04 -43.21
C PRO A 133 11.97 -18.70 -43.95
N ILE A 134 10.88 -17.95 -44.00
CA ILE A 134 10.86 -16.55 -44.47
C ILE A 134 11.76 -15.74 -43.53
N ALA A 135 12.75 -15.05 -44.09
CA ALA A 135 13.63 -14.16 -43.34
C ALA A 135 12.82 -13.06 -42.62
N PRO A 136 13.16 -12.72 -41.36
CA PRO A 136 12.52 -11.62 -40.67
C PRO A 136 12.79 -10.29 -41.41
N PRO A 137 11.86 -9.32 -41.36
CA PRO A 137 12.07 -8.01 -41.98
C PRO A 137 13.27 -7.29 -41.33
N PRO A 138 13.99 -6.44 -42.08
CA PRO A 138 15.12 -5.68 -41.54
C PRO A 138 14.67 -4.73 -40.41
N PRO A 139 15.53 -4.48 -39.42
CA PRO A 139 15.23 -3.51 -38.37
C PRO A 139 15.04 -2.11 -38.95
N PRO A 140 14.20 -1.25 -38.33
CA PRO A 140 14.07 0.13 -38.75
C PRO A 140 15.41 0.88 -38.67
N PRO A 141 15.64 1.90 -39.52
CA PRO A 141 16.89 2.65 -39.53
C PRO A 141 17.16 3.26 -38.15
N ARG A 142 18.41 3.10 -37.68
CA ARG A 142 18.89 3.72 -36.44
C ARG A 142 18.72 5.23 -36.53
N SER A 143 18.04 5.81 -35.53
CA SER A 143 17.98 7.25 -35.34
C SER A 143 19.40 7.82 -35.29
N VAL A 144 19.68 8.76 -36.19
CA VAL A 144 20.92 9.53 -36.25
C VAL A 144 21.16 10.21 -34.89
N PRO A 145 22.37 10.18 -34.30
CA PRO A 145 22.62 10.86 -33.03
C PRO A 145 22.48 12.38 -33.23
N ILE A 146 21.52 12.99 -32.55
CA ILE A 146 21.48 14.44 -32.38
C ILE A 146 22.68 14.82 -31.53
N ALA A 147 23.49 15.75 -32.03
CA ALA A 147 24.68 16.26 -31.37
C ALA A 147 24.37 16.75 -29.94
N GLN A 148 25.16 16.28 -28.97
CA GLN A 148 25.12 16.78 -27.61
C GLN A 148 25.59 18.24 -27.58
N PRO A 149 24.88 19.18 -26.91
CA PRO A 149 25.44 20.49 -26.63
C PRO A 149 26.59 20.36 -25.60
N ALA A 150 27.64 21.15 -25.82
CA ALA A 150 28.89 21.15 -25.05
C ALA A 150 28.67 21.36 -23.53
N PRO A 151 29.52 20.79 -22.66
CA PRO A 151 29.44 21.01 -21.22
C PRO A 151 29.81 22.47 -20.87
N SER A 152 29.00 23.09 -20.01
CA SER A 152 29.28 24.40 -19.41
C SER A 152 30.52 24.36 -18.50
N PRO A 153 31.28 25.47 -18.36
CA PRO A 153 32.51 25.50 -17.59
C PRO A 153 32.28 25.34 -16.08
N ALA A 154 33.25 24.73 -15.40
CA ALA A 154 33.25 24.50 -13.96
C ALA A 154 33.27 25.80 -13.14
N PRO A 155 32.64 25.83 -11.95
CA PRO A 155 32.69 27.00 -11.07
C PRO A 155 34.06 27.13 -10.37
N ALA A 156 34.47 28.37 -10.12
CA ALA A 156 35.69 28.76 -9.43
C ALA A 156 35.73 28.29 -7.96
N PRO A 157 36.93 28.10 -7.36
CA PRO A 157 37.04 27.67 -5.96
C PRO A 157 36.68 28.80 -4.99
N PRO A 158 36.07 28.50 -3.82
CA PRO A 158 35.82 29.52 -2.79
C PRO A 158 37.10 29.91 -2.04
N ALA A 159 37.12 31.16 -1.58
CA ALA A 159 38.20 31.83 -0.89
C ALA A 159 38.55 31.24 0.50
N SER A 160 39.78 31.50 0.92
CA SER A 160 40.43 31.04 2.15
C SER A 160 39.68 31.36 3.45
N ARG A 161 39.72 30.37 4.34
CA ARG A 161 39.16 30.27 5.71
C ARG A 161 39.74 31.33 6.68
N PRO A 162 38.92 31.96 7.55
CA PRO A 162 39.43 32.66 8.74
C PRO A 162 39.76 31.69 9.89
N ALA A 163 40.78 32.06 10.69
CA ALA A 163 41.33 31.32 11.83
C ALA A 163 40.30 31.05 12.97
N PRO A 164 40.49 30.00 13.79
CA PRO A 164 39.56 29.64 14.86
C PRO A 164 39.72 30.55 16.09
N ILE A 165 38.60 31.10 16.57
CA ILE A 165 38.50 31.78 17.88
C ILE A 165 38.36 30.70 18.98
N ALA A 166 39.05 30.91 20.10
CA ALA A 166 39.14 30.03 21.25
C ALA A 166 37.77 29.69 21.89
N GLN A 167 37.61 28.44 22.31
CA GLN A 167 36.44 27.95 23.04
C GLN A 167 36.47 28.39 24.51
N PRO A 168 35.34 28.76 25.13
CA PRO A 168 35.26 28.93 26.57
C PRO A 168 35.16 27.58 27.29
N VAL A 169 35.92 27.44 28.37
CA VAL A 169 35.93 26.33 29.32
C VAL A 169 34.57 26.16 30.02
N PRO A 170 34.05 24.93 30.20
CA PRO A 170 32.83 24.70 30.97
C PRO A 170 33.10 24.75 32.49
N SER A 171 32.23 25.45 33.21
CA SER A 171 32.16 25.49 34.68
C SER A 171 31.70 24.14 35.27
N PRO A 172 32.09 23.80 36.51
CA PRO A 172 31.76 22.51 37.13
C PRO A 172 30.27 22.40 37.53
N SER A 173 29.73 21.19 37.38
CA SER A 173 28.36 20.82 37.77
C SER A 173 28.13 20.93 39.29
N PRO A 174 26.92 21.33 39.74
CA PRO A 174 26.57 21.27 41.15
C PRO A 174 26.25 19.83 41.61
N ALA A 175 26.60 19.54 42.86
CA ALA A 175 26.40 18.29 43.58
C ALA A 175 24.92 17.92 43.78
N PRO A 176 24.58 16.64 43.96
CA PRO A 176 23.20 16.21 44.20
C PRO A 176 22.76 16.56 45.63
N PRO A 177 21.50 17.00 45.85
CA PRO A 177 20.98 17.18 47.19
C PRO A 177 20.67 15.83 47.86
N ALA A 178 20.82 15.86 49.18
CA ALA A 178 20.78 14.75 50.11
C ALA A 178 19.43 14.01 50.19
N SER A 179 19.55 12.76 50.62
CA SER A 179 18.56 11.78 51.04
C SER A 179 17.25 12.36 51.58
N ARG A 180 16.14 11.98 50.94
CA ARG A 180 14.78 12.19 51.42
C ARG A 180 14.50 11.27 52.63
N PRO A 181 13.87 11.75 53.71
CA PRO A 181 13.55 10.93 54.88
C PRO A 181 12.48 9.87 54.60
N ALA A 182 12.53 8.80 55.41
CA ALA A 182 11.72 7.58 55.34
C ALA A 182 10.20 7.80 55.36
N PRO A 183 9.40 6.88 54.79
CA PRO A 183 7.94 6.98 54.78
C PRO A 183 7.36 6.80 56.19
N ILE A 184 6.42 7.67 56.54
CA ILE A 184 5.58 7.56 57.75
C ILE A 184 4.69 6.31 57.60
N ALA A 185 4.63 5.48 58.64
CA ALA A 185 3.81 4.28 58.69
C ALA A 185 2.31 4.60 58.54
N GLN A 186 1.62 3.85 57.69
CA GLN A 186 0.16 3.91 57.55
C GLN A 186 -0.51 3.23 58.76
N PRO A 187 -1.65 3.73 59.27
CA PRO A 187 -2.43 3.01 60.29
C PRO A 187 -3.06 1.75 59.69
N ALA A 188 -3.19 0.70 60.51
CA ALA A 188 -3.77 -0.57 60.13
C ALA A 188 -5.22 -0.43 59.59
N PRO A 189 -5.64 -1.25 58.62
CA PRO A 189 -7.02 -1.24 58.13
C PRO A 189 -7.97 -1.79 59.21
N ASN A 190 -9.13 -1.14 59.37
CA ASN A 190 -10.20 -1.60 60.26
C ASN A 190 -10.71 -2.99 59.83
N PRO A 191 -11.10 -3.87 60.78
CA PRO A 191 -11.68 -5.17 60.45
C PRO A 191 -13.03 -5.00 59.74
N ALA A 192 -13.24 -5.83 58.71
CA ALA A 192 -14.47 -5.85 57.93
C ALA A 192 -15.70 -6.21 58.79
N PRO A 193 -16.87 -5.57 58.56
CA PRO A 193 -18.09 -5.95 59.27
C PRO A 193 -18.60 -7.32 58.82
N ALA A 194 -19.22 -8.05 59.74
CA ALA A 194 -19.77 -9.38 59.53
C ALA A 194 -20.88 -9.38 58.44
N PRO A 195 -21.00 -10.45 57.63
CA PRO A 195 -22.03 -10.53 56.61
C PRO A 195 -23.44 -10.63 57.24
N PRO A 196 -24.46 -9.99 56.66
CA PRO A 196 -25.84 -10.13 57.12
C PRO A 196 -26.37 -11.53 56.83
N ALA A 197 -27.31 -11.99 57.68
CA ALA A 197 -27.94 -13.30 57.58
C ALA A 197 -28.67 -13.51 56.24
N PRO A 198 -28.73 -14.74 55.71
CA PRO A 198 -29.34 -15.02 54.42
C PRO A 198 -30.86 -14.79 54.47
N ILE A 199 -31.33 -13.86 53.65
CA ILE A 199 -32.76 -13.66 53.38
C ILE A 199 -33.21 -14.78 52.43
N PHE A 200 -34.14 -15.62 52.87
CA PHE A 200 -34.78 -16.62 52.02
C PHE A 200 -35.62 -15.90 50.94
N GLN A 201 -35.17 -15.96 49.68
CA GLN A 201 -35.97 -15.52 48.54
C GLN A 201 -36.88 -16.67 48.09
N PRO A 202 -38.18 -16.44 47.85
CA PRO A 202 -39.04 -17.46 47.23
C PRO A 202 -38.55 -17.78 45.82
N PRO A 203 -38.80 -19.00 45.30
CA PRO A 203 -38.32 -19.38 43.97
C PRO A 203 -38.95 -18.48 42.90
N PRO A 204 -38.19 -18.11 41.85
CA PRO A 204 -38.71 -17.27 40.78
C PRO A 204 -39.80 -18.02 40.03
N ILE A 205 -40.96 -17.37 39.85
CA ILE A 205 -42.03 -17.83 38.97
C ILE A 205 -41.43 -17.94 37.57
N SER A 206 -41.51 -19.13 36.96
CA SER A 206 -41.00 -19.38 35.60
C SER A 206 -41.64 -18.41 34.61
N GLN A 207 -40.84 -17.50 34.06
CA GLN A 207 -41.29 -16.66 32.96
C GLN A 207 -41.43 -17.54 31.70
N PRO A 208 -42.48 -17.33 30.87
CA PRO A 208 -42.55 -17.98 29.56
C PRO A 208 -41.33 -17.58 28.71
N PRO A 209 -40.87 -18.44 27.80
CA PRO A 209 -39.70 -18.14 26.99
C PRO A 209 -39.90 -16.83 26.22
N PRO A 210 -38.88 -15.96 26.11
CA PRO A 210 -38.99 -14.72 25.37
C PRO A 210 -39.33 -15.05 23.90
N SER A 211 -40.29 -14.31 23.33
CA SER A 211 -40.59 -14.36 21.90
C SER A 211 -39.30 -14.23 21.08
N PRO A 212 -39.14 -14.96 19.96
CA PRO A 212 -37.94 -14.86 19.14
C PRO A 212 -37.73 -13.39 18.77
N GLN A 213 -36.63 -12.79 19.22
CA GLN A 213 -36.26 -11.46 18.76
C GLN A 213 -36.08 -11.55 17.23
N PRO A 214 -36.53 -10.53 16.46
CA PRO A 214 -36.26 -10.49 15.04
C PRO A 214 -34.74 -10.61 14.84
N GLN A 215 -34.31 -11.68 14.18
CA GLN A 215 -32.92 -11.86 13.79
C GLN A 215 -32.50 -10.59 13.01
N PRO A 216 -31.31 -10.00 13.26
CA PRO A 216 -30.85 -8.88 12.46
C PRO A 216 -30.87 -9.29 11.00
N VAL A 217 -31.71 -8.64 10.19
CA VAL A 217 -31.71 -8.83 8.74
C VAL A 217 -30.29 -8.54 8.25
N PRO A 218 -29.58 -9.50 7.62
CA PRO A 218 -28.26 -9.22 7.09
C PRO A 218 -28.41 -8.15 6.02
N SER A 219 -27.66 -7.05 6.16
CA SER A 219 -27.51 -6.05 5.09
C SER A 219 -27.21 -6.77 3.77
N PRO A 220 -27.82 -6.38 2.64
CA PRO A 220 -27.64 -7.10 1.39
C PRO A 220 -26.16 -7.06 0.99
N VAL A 221 -25.52 -8.23 0.96
CA VAL A 221 -24.17 -8.41 0.41
C VAL A 221 -24.25 -8.13 -1.09
N LEU A 222 -23.48 -7.16 -1.58
CA LEU A 222 -23.43 -6.85 -3.00
C LEU A 222 -22.90 -8.05 -3.79
N THR A 223 -23.51 -8.32 -4.94
CA THR A 223 -23.02 -9.30 -5.92
C THR A 223 -21.75 -8.79 -6.61
N GLU A 224 -20.96 -9.71 -7.18
CA GLU A 224 -19.76 -9.35 -7.96
C GLU A 224 -20.08 -8.33 -9.06
N ALA A 225 -21.18 -8.52 -9.80
CA ALA A 225 -21.60 -7.62 -10.86
C ALA A 225 -21.89 -6.20 -10.34
N GLN A 226 -22.49 -6.08 -9.15
CA GLN A 226 -22.73 -4.77 -8.52
C GLN A 226 -21.44 -4.10 -8.07
N VAL A 227 -20.49 -4.86 -7.49
CA VAL A 227 -19.17 -4.32 -7.10
C VAL A 227 -18.37 -3.90 -8.33
N PHE A 228 -18.41 -4.69 -9.41
CA PHE A 228 -17.77 -4.32 -10.68
C PHE A 228 -18.38 -3.05 -11.26
N GLN A 229 -19.71 -2.95 -11.31
CA GLN A 229 -20.37 -1.75 -11.83
C GLN A 229 -20.03 -0.50 -11.01
N GLU A 230 -19.90 -0.65 -9.69
CA GLU A 230 -19.44 0.42 -8.81
C GLU A 230 -17.98 0.82 -9.08
N ALA A 231 -17.07 -0.17 -9.19
CA ALA A 231 -15.67 0.06 -9.51
C ALA A 231 -15.51 0.76 -10.88
N LEU A 232 -16.24 0.28 -11.88
CA LEU A 232 -16.27 0.85 -13.23
C LEU A 232 -16.77 2.30 -13.19
N ARG A 233 -17.84 2.58 -12.45
CA ARG A 233 -18.36 3.94 -12.29
C ARG A 233 -17.33 4.85 -11.63
N PHE A 234 -16.63 4.39 -10.58
CA PHE A 234 -15.56 5.16 -9.95
C PHE A 234 -14.46 5.50 -10.97
N THR A 235 -13.94 4.49 -11.67
CA THR A 235 -12.82 4.61 -12.59
C THR A 235 -13.14 5.47 -13.81
N LEU A 236 -14.32 5.31 -14.42
CA LEU A 236 -14.71 6.08 -15.61
C LEU A 236 -14.90 7.58 -15.35
N ARG A 237 -15.01 8.03 -14.10
CA ARG A 237 -14.97 9.48 -13.79
C ARG A 237 -13.59 10.09 -14.05
N TRP A 238 -12.54 9.27 -14.00
CA TRP A 238 -11.14 9.66 -14.19
C TRP A 238 -10.62 9.34 -15.59
N GLU A 239 -11.18 8.34 -16.25
CA GLU A 239 -10.95 8.06 -17.67
C GLU A 239 -11.80 9.05 -18.47
N GLY A 240 -11.18 10.11 -19.00
CA GLY A 240 -11.87 11.27 -19.58
C GLY A 240 -12.87 10.99 -20.73
N GLY A 241 -13.41 12.06 -21.29
CA GLY A 241 -14.28 12.01 -22.47
C GLY A 241 -13.54 11.66 -23.77
N TYR A 242 -14.24 11.75 -24.90
CA TYR A 242 -13.62 11.59 -26.23
C TYR A 242 -12.48 12.61 -26.42
N VAL A 243 -11.28 12.12 -26.73
CA VAL A 243 -10.12 12.95 -27.08
C VAL A 243 -9.65 12.57 -28.47
N ASN A 244 -9.65 13.54 -29.38
CA ASN A 244 -9.06 13.42 -30.71
C ASN A 244 -8.08 14.58 -30.89
N HIS A 245 -6.79 14.30 -30.69
CA HIS A 245 -5.74 15.28 -30.92
C HIS A 245 -5.02 14.96 -32.25
N PRO A 246 -4.93 15.88 -33.22
CA PRO A 246 -4.38 15.61 -34.56
C PRO A 246 -2.90 15.16 -34.58
N ALA A 247 -2.16 15.42 -33.50
CA ALA A 247 -0.76 15.02 -33.35
C ALA A 247 -0.56 13.68 -32.63
N ASP A 248 -1.64 13.00 -32.23
CA ASP A 248 -1.55 11.81 -31.39
C ASP A 248 -1.41 10.53 -32.24
N ARG A 249 -0.26 9.85 -32.09
CA ARG A 249 0.01 8.58 -32.80
C ARG A 249 -0.86 7.42 -32.28
N GLY A 250 -1.53 7.59 -31.13
CA GLY A 250 -2.40 6.61 -30.49
C GLY A 250 -3.81 6.47 -31.10
N GLY A 251 -4.20 7.40 -31.97
CA GLY A 251 -5.54 7.45 -32.59
C GLY A 251 -6.66 7.87 -31.62
N GLU A 252 -7.88 7.99 -32.15
CA GLU A 252 -9.07 8.34 -31.35
C GLU A 252 -9.21 7.43 -30.11
N THR A 253 -9.48 8.05 -28.96
CA THR A 253 -9.74 7.36 -27.69
C THR A 253 -11.07 7.85 -27.10
N ASN A 254 -11.91 6.92 -26.64
CA ASN A 254 -13.17 7.23 -25.96
C ASN A 254 -13.25 6.41 -24.67
N ARG A 255 -13.51 7.06 -23.52
CA ARG A 255 -13.55 6.40 -22.19
C ARG A 255 -12.29 5.58 -21.90
N GLY A 256 -11.11 6.11 -22.24
CA GLY A 256 -9.83 5.41 -22.08
C GLY A 256 -9.58 4.23 -23.04
N ILE A 257 -10.54 3.89 -23.91
CA ILE A 257 -10.41 2.80 -24.88
C ILE A 257 -9.91 3.35 -26.21
N THR A 258 -8.76 2.83 -26.68
CA THR A 258 -8.18 3.21 -27.98
C THR A 258 -8.91 2.55 -29.14
N THR A 259 -8.86 3.17 -30.32
CA THR A 259 -9.39 2.59 -31.56
C THR A 259 -8.85 1.17 -31.83
N ALA A 260 -7.57 0.92 -31.56
CA ALA A 260 -6.96 -0.40 -31.73
C ALA A 260 -7.59 -1.44 -30.79
N THR A 261 -7.79 -1.08 -29.52
CA THR A 261 -8.42 -1.95 -28.52
C THR A 261 -9.86 -2.26 -28.90
N TYR A 262 -10.63 -1.24 -29.28
CA TYR A 262 -12.03 -1.41 -29.67
C TYR A 262 -12.19 -2.25 -30.95
N ARG A 263 -11.33 -2.03 -31.95
CA ARG A 263 -11.30 -2.85 -33.17
C ARG A 263 -11.01 -4.32 -32.85
N ALA A 264 -10.01 -4.59 -32.01
CA ALA A 264 -9.67 -5.96 -31.61
C ALA A 264 -10.83 -6.64 -30.86
N TYR A 265 -11.51 -5.90 -29.97
CA TYR A 265 -12.71 -6.37 -29.26
C TYR A 265 -13.83 -6.77 -30.24
N ARG A 266 -14.20 -5.88 -31.18
CA ARG A 266 -15.26 -6.16 -32.15
C ARG A 266 -14.91 -7.28 -33.11
N GLN A 267 -13.67 -7.34 -33.58
CA GLN A 267 -13.18 -8.46 -34.40
C GLN A 267 -13.27 -9.78 -33.65
N GLY A 268 -12.89 -9.83 -32.37
CA GLY A 268 -13.02 -11.00 -31.52
C GLY A 268 -14.47 -11.45 -31.28
N LYS A 269 -15.45 -10.59 -31.54
CA LYS A 269 -16.89 -10.87 -31.48
C LYS A 269 -17.52 -11.13 -32.86
N GLY A 270 -16.76 -11.05 -33.94
CA GLY A 270 -17.29 -11.13 -35.31
C GLY A 270 -18.18 -9.94 -35.70
N LEU A 271 -18.06 -8.82 -35.00
CA LEU A 271 -18.83 -7.60 -35.27
C LEU A 271 -18.13 -6.72 -36.32
N PRO A 272 -18.88 -5.95 -37.12
CA PRO A 272 -18.30 -5.06 -38.12
C PRO A 272 -17.45 -3.97 -37.46
N VAL A 273 -16.40 -3.52 -38.14
CA VAL A 273 -15.53 -2.43 -37.67
C VAL A 273 -16.38 -1.17 -37.48
N GLN A 274 -16.18 -0.48 -36.37
CA GLN A 274 -16.90 0.73 -35.99
C GLN A 274 -15.92 1.73 -35.37
N SER A 275 -16.17 3.03 -35.53
CA SER A 275 -15.39 4.06 -34.83
C SER A 275 -15.60 3.93 -33.31
N VAL A 276 -14.53 4.13 -32.54
CA VAL A 276 -14.56 4.14 -31.07
C VAL A 276 -15.42 5.28 -30.50
N GLN A 277 -15.74 6.30 -31.30
CA GLN A 277 -16.73 7.33 -30.95
C GLN A 277 -18.12 6.74 -30.70
N MET A 278 -18.47 5.67 -31.42
CA MET A 278 -19.79 5.03 -31.36
C MET A 278 -19.83 3.87 -30.36
N ILE A 279 -18.80 3.72 -29.51
CA ILE A 279 -18.77 2.66 -28.50
C ILE A 279 -19.93 2.83 -27.51
N THR A 280 -20.65 1.74 -27.26
CA THR A 280 -21.78 1.73 -26.32
C THR A 280 -21.33 1.51 -24.88
N GLU A 281 -22.15 1.90 -23.89
CA GLU A 281 -21.84 1.64 -22.48
C GLU A 281 -21.68 0.16 -22.17
N ASP A 282 -22.45 -0.72 -22.82
CA ASP A 282 -22.33 -2.16 -22.68
C ASP A 282 -21.01 -2.70 -23.22
N GLU A 283 -20.56 -2.20 -24.38
CA GLU A 283 -19.24 -2.56 -24.92
C GLU A 283 -18.10 -2.04 -24.05
N VAL A 284 -18.20 -0.81 -23.51
CA VAL A 284 -17.24 -0.28 -22.53
C VAL A 284 -17.18 -1.21 -21.33
N ARG A 285 -18.34 -1.53 -20.73
CA ARG A 285 -18.44 -2.44 -19.58
C ARG A 285 -17.76 -3.78 -19.88
N GLU A 286 -18.10 -4.42 -21.00
CA GLU A 286 -17.55 -5.73 -21.35
C GLU A 286 -16.02 -5.68 -21.58
N ILE A 287 -15.52 -4.62 -22.23
CA ILE A 287 -14.09 -4.43 -22.44
C ILE A 287 -13.36 -4.28 -21.11
N TYR A 288 -13.87 -3.44 -20.20
CA TYR A 288 -13.25 -3.25 -18.89
C TYR A 288 -13.29 -4.52 -18.04
N GLU A 289 -14.40 -5.26 -18.11
CA GLU A 289 -14.56 -6.53 -17.41
C GLU A 289 -13.51 -7.54 -17.88
N ARG A 290 -13.40 -7.72 -19.20
CA ARG A 290 -12.54 -8.72 -19.83
C ARG A 290 -11.05 -8.37 -19.77
N LEU A 291 -10.69 -7.10 -19.89
CA LEU A 291 -9.29 -6.67 -19.96
C LEU A 291 -8.68 -6.33 -18.60
N TYR A 292 -9.49 -5.98 -17.61
CA TYR A 292 -8.99 -5.53 -16.30
C TYR A 292 -9.61 -6.29 -15.13
N TRP A 293 -10.94 -6.34 -15.00
CA TRP A 293 -11.60 -6.95 -13.84
C TRP A 293 -11.26 -8.45 -13.68
N GLN A 294 -11.49 -9.23 -14.74
CA GLN A 294 -11.24 -10.67 -14.73
C GLN A 294 -9.74 -11.00 -14.68
N PRO A 295 -8.86 -10.38 -15.49
CA PRO A 295 -7.43 -10.68 -15.42
C PRO A 295 -6.77 -10.28 -14.10
N ALA A 296 -7.24 -9.19 -13.47
CA ALA A 296 -6.80 -8.78 -12.13
C ALA A 296 -7.48 -9.58 -11.00
N ARG A 297 -8.39 -10.51 -11.35
CA ARG A 297 -9.15 -11.36 -10.42
C ARG A 297 -9.87 -10.55 -9.34
N CYS A 298 -10.41 -9.39 -9.68
CA CYS A 298 -11.09 -8.51 -8.72
C CYS A 298 -12.28 -9.18 -8.03
N GLY A 299 -12.99 -10.10 -8.71
CA GLY A 299 -14.15 -10.81 -8.17
C GLY A 299 -13.89 -11.67 -6.93
N MET A 300 -12.63 -12.05 -6.66
CA MET A 300 -12.28 -12.77 -5.43
C MET A 300 -12.13 -11.85 -4.21
N MET A 301 -12.14 -10.53 -4.42
CA MET A 301 -11.86 -9.54 -3.40
C MET A 301 -13.16 -8.95 -2.84
N GLN A 302 -13.17 -8.63 -1.55
CA GLN A 302 -14.24 -7.84 -0.97
C GLN A 302 -14.26 -6.42 -1.56
N ARG A 303 -15.47 -5.84 -1.59
CA ARG A 303 -15.82 -4.54 -2.20
C ARG A 303 -14.72 -3.45 -2.14
N PRO A 304 -14.18 -3.05 -0.98
CA PRO A 304 -13.19 -1.96 -0.93
C PRO A 304 -11.90 -2.28 -1.71
N LEU A 305 -11.35 -3.47 -1.52
CA LEU A 305 -10.15 -3.89 -2.25
C LEU A 305 -10.43 -4.13 -3.73
N ALA A 306 -11.59 -4.70 -4.08
CA ALA A 306 -11.97 -4.94 -5.47
C ALA A 306 -11.99 -3.63 -6.27
N ILE A 307 -12.60 -2.58 -5.71
CA ILE A 307 -12.69 -1.25 -6.33
C ILE A 307 -11.30 -0.63 -6.47
N ALA A 308 -10.51 -0.62 -5.38
CA ALA A 308 -9.17 -0.03 -5.41
C ALA A 308 -8.22 -0.77 -6.36
N HIS A 309 -8.26 -2.10 -6.36
CA HIS A 309 -7.42 -2.94 -7.21
C HIS A 309 -7.80 -2.83 -8.68
N PHE A 310 -9.10 -2.79 -9.00
CA PHE A 310 -9.58 -2.58 -10.36
C PHE A 310 -9.11 -1.23 -10.93
N ASP A 311 -9.31 -0.13 -10.20
CA ASP A 311 -8.83 1.19 -10.63
C ASP A 311 -7.31 1.23 -10.83
N THR A 312 -6.59 0.50 -9.97
CA THR A 312 -5.14 0.34 -10.08
C THR A 312 -4.76 -0.46 -11.33
N ALA A 313 -5.50 -1.52 -11.67
CA ALA A 313 -5.25 -2.34 -12.86
C ALA A 313 -5.48 -1.54 -14.14
N VAL A 314 -6.48 -0.66 -14.17
CA VAL A 314 -6.71 0.25 -15.30
C VAL A 314 -5.56 1.24 -15.46
N ASN A 315 -5.07 1.83 -14.37
CA ASN A 315 -4.06 2.89 -14.41
C ASN A 315 -2.61 2.38 -14.58
N PHE A 316 -2.27 1.26 -13.94
CA PHE A 316 -0.91 0.70 -13.89
C PHE A 316 -0.77 -0.61 -14.65
N GLY A 317 -1.84 -1.11 -15.28
CA GLY A 317 -1.92 -2.44 -15.84
C GLY A 317 -2.12 -3.52 -14.76
N VAL A 318 -2.66 -4.68 -15.18
CA VAL A 318 -2.95 -5.83 -14.29
C VAL A 318 -1.71 -6.30 -13.51
N GLY A 319 -0.57 -6.41 -14.18
CA GLY A 319 0.69 -6.78 -13.53
C GLY A 319 1.21 -5.71 -12.56
N GLY A 320 0.98 -4.43 -12.86
CA GLY A 320 1.33 -3.31 -11.96
C GLY A 320 0.46 -3.29 -10.71
N ALA A 321 -0.85 -3.53 -10.85
CA ALA A 321 -1.76 -3.67 -9.72
C ALA A 321 -1.38 -4.88 -8.84
N THR A 322 -1.04 -6.00 -9.46
CA THR A 322 -0.58 -7.20 -8.75
C THR A 322 0.73 -6.94 -8.00
N MET A 323 1.68 -6.23 -8.62
CA MET A 323 2.94 -5.83 -7.99
C MET A 323 2.71 -5.10 -6.66
N PHE A 324 1.79 -4.12 -6.62
CA PHE A 324 1.48 -3.39 -5.38
C PHE A 324 0.93 -4.30 -4.29
N LEU A 325 0.01 -5.22 -4.62
CA LEU A 325 -0.52 -6.16 -3.63
C LEU A 325 0.57 -7.10 -3.10
N GLN A 326 1.50 -7.52 -3.96
CA GLN A 326 2.62 -8.37 -3.54
C GLN A 326 3.58 -7.63 -2.61
N GLU A 327 3.92 -6.37 -2.93
CA GLU A 327 4.72 -5.50 -2.07
C GLU A 327 4.07 -5.31 -0.68
N LEU A 328 2.75 -5.05 -0.65
CA LEU A 328 2.01 -4.80 0.60
C LEU A 328 1.81 -6.05 1.45
N THR A 329 1.66 -7.21 0.83
CA THR A 329 1.45 -8.48 1.54
C THR A 329 2.75 -9.24 1.85
N GLY A 330 3.89 -8.72 1.38
CA GLY A 330 5.21 -9.31 1.64
C GLY A 330 5.48 -10.62 0.89
N VAL A 331 4.67 -10.98 -0.11
CA VAL A 331 4.94 -12.13 -0.98
C VAL A 331 5.94 -11.74 -2.09
N PRO A 332 6.64 -12.70 -2.71
CA PRO A 332 7.53 -12.40 -3.83
C PRO A 332 6.83 -11.63 -4.95
N VAL A 333 7.50 -10.59 -5.46
CA VAL A 333 6.95 -9.70 -6.48
C VAL A 333 7.27 -10.24 -7.88
N ASP A 334 6.42 -11.12 -8.40
CA ASP A 334 6.50 -11.67 -9.75
C ASP A 334 5.46 -11.08 -10.72
N ARG A 335 4.59 -10.19 -10.22
CA ARG A 335 3.47 -9.54 -10.94
C ARG A 335 2.39 -10.50 -11.42
N VAL A 336 2.38 -11.72 -10.89
CA VAL A 336 1.38 -12.76 -11.20
C VAL A 336 0.51 -13.00 -9.98
N LEU A 337 -0.81 -12.91 -10.17
CA LEU A 337 -1.78 -13.16 -9.11
C LEU A 337 -2.02 -14.68 -8.94
N GLY A 338 -0.95 -15.40 -8.57
CA GLY A 338 -0.94 -16.83 -8.32
C GLY A 338 -1.43 -17.23 -6.92
N PRO A 339 -1.45 -18.55 -6.58
CA PRO A 339 -2.04 -19.05 -5.34
C PRO A 339 -1.49 -18.42 -4.07
N ARG A 340 -0.18 -18.13 -4.01
CA ARG A 340 0.43 -17.46 -2.84
C ARG A 340 -0.10 -16.04 -2.64
N THR A 341 -0.16 -15.26 -3.72
CA THR A 341 -0.73 -13.90 -3.69
C THR A 341 -2.21 -13.94 -3.31
N GLN A 342 -2.98 -14.90 -3.84
CA GLN A 342 -4.40 -15.09 -3.51
C GLN A 342 -4.60 -15.39 -2.02
N GLN A 343 -3.81 -16.32 -1.47
CA GLN A 343 -3.87 -16.66 -0.06
C GLN A 343 -3.52 -15.45 0.82
N ALA A 344 -2.49 -14.68 0.46
CA ALA A 344 -2.09 -13.51 1.23
C ALA A 344 -3.15 -12.40 1.21
N ILE A 345 -3.79 -12.18 0.06
CA ILE A 345 -4.93 -11.24 -0.06
C ILE A 345 -6.11 -11.71 0.79
N ALA A 346 -6.46 -13.00 0.72
CA ALA A 346 -7.61 -13.54 1.44
C ALA A 346 -7.47 -13.48 2.97
N GLN A 347 -6.24 -13.41 3.50
CA GLN A 347 -5.96 -13.28 4.93
C GLN A 347 -5.85 -11.81 5.39
N ALA A 348 -5.78 -10.87 4.46
CA ALA A 348 -5.63 -9.45 4.78
C ALA A 348 -7.00 -8.79 5.04
N PRO A 349 -7.09 -7.78 5.93
CA PRO A 349 -8.28 -6.95 6.03
C PRO A 349 -8.43 -6.13 4.74
N HIS A 350 -9.46 -6.39 3.94
CA HIS A 350 -9.61 -5.78 2.61
C HIS A 350 -9.78 -4.25 2.66
N GLN A 351 -10.37 -3.71 3.74
CA GLN A 351 -10.47 -2.26 3.96
C GLN A 351 -9.08 -1.63 4.12
N ASP A 352 -8.26 -2.20 5.01
CA ASP A 352 -6.92 -1.67 5.31
C ASP A 352 -5.98 -1.85 4.11
N LEU A 353 -6.05 -3.02 3.44
CA LEU A 353 -5.23 -3.30 2.28
C LEU A 353 -5.57 -2.37 1.10
N ALA A 354 -6.85 -1.99 0.94
CA ALA A 354 -7.28 -1.02 -0.05
C ALA A 354 -6.73 0.39 0.24
N GLN A 355 -6.74 0.82 1.50
CA GLN A 355 -6.14 2.10 1.92
C GLN A 355 -4.62 2.11 1.69
N GLN A 356 -3.94 1.03 2.09
CA GLN A 356 -2.51 0.86 1.83
C GLN A 356 -2.19 0.88 0.34
N LEU A 357 -3.03 0.27 -0.50
CA LEU A 357 -2.89 0.32 -1.95
C LEU A 357 -3.00 1.74 -2.51
N CYS A 358 -3.95 2.54 -2.02
CA CYS A 358 -4.07 3.95 -2.40
C CYS A 358 -2.80 4.73 -2.02
N GLN A 359 -2.29 4.52 -0.82
CA GLN A 359 -1.05 5.15 -0.37
C GLN A 359 0.17 4.71 -1.18
N ALA A 360 0.29 3.41 -1.49
CA ALA A 360 1.38 2.87 -2.28
C ALA A 360 1.42 3.47 -3.71
N ARG A 361 0.25 3.77 -4.29
CA ARG A 361 0.13 4.51 -5.57
C ARG A 361 0.69 5.92 -5.45
N ILE A 362 0.28 6.67 -4.41
CA ILE A 362 0.77 8.03 -4.12
C ILE A 362 2.30 8.02 -4.01
N ASP A 363 2.85 7.10 -3.22
CA ASP A 363 4.30 6.99 -3.02
C ASP A 363 5.02 6.66 -4.33
N TYR A 364 4.43 5.79 -5.15
CA TYR A 364 4.96 5.49 -6.48
C TYR A 364 5.01 6.75 -7.37
N ARG A 365 3.98 7.62 -7.33
CA ARG A 365 3.97 8.87 -8.11
C ARG A 365 5.10 9.80 -7.68
N TYR A 366 5.32 9.99 -6.38
CA TYR A 366 6.43 10.79 -5.89
C TYR A 366 7.78 10.20 -6.30
N ARG A 367 7.99 8.88 -6.12
CA ARG A 367 9.22 8.21 -6.58
C ARG A 367 9.46 8.38 -8.08
N ARG A 368 8.40 8.31 -8.90
CA ARG A 368 8.49 8.51 -10.35
C ARG A 368 8.95 9.93 -10.70
N VAL A 369 8.41 10.95 -10.04
CA VAL A 369 8.81 12.35 -10.27
C VAL A 369 10.21 12.65 -9.76
N THR A 370 10.65 12.00 -8.68
CA THR A 370 12.05 12.12 -8.23
C THR A 370 13.02 11.53 -9.25
N ARG A 371 12.67 10.42 -9.91
CA ARG A 371 13.50 9.79 -10.94
C ARG A 371 13.46 10.53 -12.27
N ASP A 372 12.32 11.13 -12.60
CA ASP A 372 12.12 11.90 -13.82
C ASP A 372 11.28 13.15 -13.52
N VAL A 373 11.96 14.28 -13.37
CA VAL A 373 11.36 15.56 -13.01
C VAL A 373 10.40 16.05 -14.09
N SER A 374 10.56 15.64 -15.36
CA SER A 374 9.64 16.01 -16.44
C SER A 374 8.20 15.56 -16.17
N GLN A 375 8.04 14.49 -15.39
CA GLN A 375 6.73 13.92 -15.03
C GLN A 375 5.98 14.78 -13.99
N ARG A 376 6.62 15.78 -13.37
CA ARG A 376 6.01 16.62 -12.33
C ARG A 376 4.73 17.31 -12.80
N VAL A 377 4.63 17.63 -14.09
CA VAL A 377 3.44 18.27 -14.69
C VAL A 377 2.16 17.43 -14.51
N PHE A 378 2.29 16.10 -14.40
CA PHE A 378 1.15 15.19 -14.22
C PHE A 378 0.85 14.85 -12.76
N LEU A 379 1.77 15.18 -11.85
CA LEU A 379 1.74 14.72 -10.46
C LEU A 379 0.45 15.13 -9.76
N GLN A 380 0.04 16.39 -9.89
CA GLN A 380 -1.17 16.88 -9.23
C GLN A 380 -2.42 16.10 -9.68
N GLY A 381 -2.55 15.82 -10.98
CA GLY A 381 -3.67 15.04 -11.51
C GLY A 381 -3.68 13.61 -10.98
N TRP A 382 -2.52 12.95 -10.92
CA TRP A 382 -2.42 11.61 -10.34
C TRP A 382 -2.78 11.58 -8.86
N LEU A 383 -2.26 12.54 -8.07
CA LEU A 383 -2.54 12.63 -6.64
C LEU A 383 -4.02 12.94 -6.37
N ASN A 384 -4.69 13.74 -7.22
CA ASN A 384 -6.11 13.98 -7.09
C ASN A 384 -6.92 12.68 -7.24
N ARG A 385 -6.60 11.84 -8.23
CA ARG A 385 -7.24 10.52 -8.41
C ARG A 385 -7.00 9.58 -7.24
N ASP A 386 -5.74 9.47 -6.81
CA ASP A 386 -5.36 8.55 -5.73
C ASP A 386 -5.98 8.97 -4.38
N ASN A 387 -6.03 10.27 -4.07
CA ASN A 387 -6.69 10.81 -2.88
C ASN A 387 -8.22 10.68 -2.93
N ASP A 388 -8.84 10.83 -4.11
CA ASP A 388 -10.28 10.60 -4.28
C ASP A 388 -10.64 9.13 -4.07
N LEU A 389 -9.81 8.21 -4.58
CA LEU A 389 -9.98 6.78 -4.34
C LEU A 389 -9.83 6.46 -2.84
N SER A 390 -8.80 6.97 -2.17
CA SER A 390 -8.61 6.76 -0.72
C SER A 390 -9.83 7.26 0.08
N ARG A 391 -10.34 8.46 -0.21
CA ARG A 391 -11.57 8.99 0.43
C ARG A 391 -12.80 8.13 0.12
N TYR A 392 -12.94 7.65 -1.12
CA TYR A 392 -14.04 6.79 -1.52
C TYR A 392 -14.02 5.47 -0.74
N ILE A 393 -12.86 4.81 -0.67
CA ILE A 393 -12.68 3.57 0.09
C ILE A 393 -12.93 3.78 1.58
N ALA A 394 -12.50 4.91 2.17
CA ALA A 394 -12.69 5.19 3.60
C ALA A 394 -14.16 5.35 4.00
N ALA A 395 -15.03 5.68 3.03
CA ALA A 395 -16.46 5.88 3.24
C ALA A 395 -17.30 4.60 3.01
N LEU A 396 -16.68 3.50 2.54
CA LEU A 396 -17.30 2.17 2.44
C LEU A 396 -17.27 1.46 3.79
#